data_AF-A0A9E8X5W6-F1
#
_entry.id   AF-A0A9E8X5W6-F1
#
_cell.length_a   1.000
_cell.length_b   1.000
_cell.length_c   1.000
_cell.angle_alpha   90.00
_cell.angle_beta   90.00
_cell.angle_gamma   90.00
#
_symmetry.space_group_name_H-M   'P 1'
#
loop_
_entity.id
_entity.type
_entity.pdbx_description
1 polymer ?
#
loop_
_entity_poly.entity_id
_entity_poly.type
_entity_poly.pdbx_seq_one_letter_code
_entity_poly.pdbx_strand_id
1 'polypeptide(L)'
;MSNNQDNLETKLSDAKAVAGGMLSKDKHVSAGNQTTAVEIAKTGSVKDVILWLLAAVVLIGATLVNQYLPGYWQPANDLWVRIGIIVALFVFALLCLAMTNQGRAFKTLLKDAAVELRRVTWPGKDETFQYTWQTIVMIAVVGLLVWLLDNFFNWFVGIFIG
;
A
#
# COMPACT_ATOMS: atom_id res chain seq x y z
N MET A 1 -13.51 -70.17 1.71
CA MET A 1 -13.21 -68.86 1.08
C MET A 1 -13.85 -67.66 1.79
N SER A 2 -14.57 -67.82 2.91
CA SER A 2 -15.31 -66.72 3.59
C SER A 2 -14.47 -65.85 4.55
N ASN A 3 -13.42 -66.40 5.17
CA ASN A 3 -12.63 -65.78 6.26
C ASN A 3 -11.59 -64.73 5.80
N ASN A 4 -11.69 -64.27 4.55
CA ASN A 4 -10.82 -63.23 4.02
C ASN A 4 -11.62 -61.99 3.61
N GLN A 5 -12.93 -62.11 3.39
CA GLN A 5 -13.81 -61.01 3.00
C GLN A 5 -14.18 -60.17 4.23
N ASP A 6 -14.46 -60.82 5.35
CA ASP A 6 -14.72 -60.24 6.67
C ASP A 6 -13.53 -59.40 7.19
N ASN A 7 -12.29 -59.87 7.03
CA ASN A 7 -11.10 -59.12 7.43
C ASN A 7 -10.92 -57.84 6.58
N LEU A 8 -11.23 -57.92 5.28
CA LEU A 8 -11.15 -56.77 4.37
C LEU A 8 -12.20 -55.71 4.70
N GLU A 9 -13.43 -56.11 5.05
CA GLU A 9 -14.46 -55.17 5.49
C GLU A 9 -14.10 -54.47 6.79
N THR A 10 -13.49 -55.18 7.75
CA THR A 10 -13.03 -54.56 8.99
C THR A 10 -11.92 -53.53 8.71
N LYS A 11 -10.94 -53.90 7.87
CA LYS A 11 -9.85 -53.00 7.45
C LYS A 11 -10.33 -51.79 6.64
N LEU A 12 -11.34 -51.98 5.79
CA LEU A 12 -11.98 -50.89 5.04
C LEU A 12 -12.78 -49.97 5.95
N SER A 13 -13.44 -50.50 6.98
CA SER A 13 -14.18 -49.71 7.96
C SER A 13 -13.24 -48.86 8.83
N ASP A 14 -12.12 -49.44 9.29
CA ASP A 14 -11.07 -48.74 10.03
C ASP A 14 -10.41 -47.66 9.16
N ALA A 15 -10.09 -47.99 7.90
CA ALA A 15 -9.52 -47.04 6.95
C ALA A 15 -10.48 -45.88 6.64
N LYS A 16 -11.79 -46.14 6.49
CA LYS A 16 -12.82 -45.10 6.31
C LYS A 16 -12.97 -44.22 7.56
N ALA A 17 -12.91 -44.81 8.76
CA ALA A 17 -12.98 -44.05 10.01
C ALA A 17 -11.76 -43.14 10.19
N VAL A 18 -10.55 -43.64 9.89
CA VAL A 18 -9.31 -42.87 9.94
C VAL A 18 -9.29 -41.77 8.86
N ALA A 19 -9.69 -42.08 7.63
CA ALA A 19 -9.78 -41.11 6.54
C ALA A 19 -10.84 -40.04 6.81
N GLY A 20 -11.99 -40.42 7.40
CA GLY A 20 -13.03 -39.48 7.84
C GLY A 20 -12.55 -38.57 8.98
N GLY A 21 -11.79 -39.12 9.92
CA GLY A 21 -11.13 -38.36 10.99
C GLY A 21 -10.11 -37.35 10.46
N MET A 22 -9.28 -37.75 9.49
CA MET A 22 -8.30 -36.87 8.84
C MET A 22 -8.99 -35.78 7.99
N LEU A 23 -10.01 -36.13 7.21
CA LEU A 23 -10.80 -35.14 6.43
C LEU A 23 -11.50 -34.13 7.33
N SER A 24 -11.99 -34.56 8.49
CA SER A 24 -12.53 -33.65 9.49
C SER A 24 -11.41 -32.76 10.06
N LYS A 25 -10.27 -33.37 10.43
CA LYS A 25 -9.07 -32.69 10.95
C LYS A 25 -8.60 -31.54 10.08
N ASP A 26 -8.46 -31.78 8.78
CA ASP A 26 -8.06 -30.77 7.81
C ASP A 26 -9.13 -29.68 7.60
N LYS A 27 -10.42 -30.03 7.74
CA LYS A 27 -11.52 -29.06 7.68
C LYS A 27 -11.44 -28.02 8.80
N HIS A 28 -11.13 -28.43 10.03
CA HIS A 28 -10.98 -27.50 11.15
C HIS A 28 -9.65 -26.73 11.13
N VAL A 29 -8.57 -27.33 10.62
CA VAL A 29 -7.28 -26.64 10.45
C VAL A 29 -7.35 -25.58 9.34
N SER A 30 -8.12 -25.83 8.28
CA SER A 30 -8.35 -24.86 7.18
C SER A 30 -9.31 -23.72 7.59
N ALA A 31 -10.33 -24.01 8.40
CA ALA A 31 -11.28 -22.99 8.88
C ALA A 31 -10.73 -22.11 10.02
N GLY A 32 -9.76 -22.59 10.80
CA GLY A 32 -9.22 -21.88 11.98
C GLY A 32 -8.19 -20.79 11.69
N ASN A 33 -7.72 -20.65 10.45
CA ASN A 33 -6.64 -19.72 10.09
C ASN A 33 -7.05 -18.66 9.04
N GLN A 34 -8.35 -18.54 8.75
CA GLN A 34 -8.90 -17.63 7.75
C GLN A 34 -9.73 -16.52 8.39
N THR A 35 -9.26 -15.93 9.49
CA THR A 35 -9.70 -14.57 9.84
C THR A 35 -9.13 -13.65 8.78
N THR A 36 -9.90 -13.41 7.73
CA THR A 36 -9.47 -12.59 6.60
C THR A 36 -9.04 -11.21 7.12
N ALA A 37 -7.93 -10.69 6.61
CA ALA A 37 -7.47 -9.34 6.97
C ALA A 37 -8.57 -8.26 6.77
N VAL A 38 -9.52 -8.55 5.87
CA VAL A 38 -10.73 -7.78 5.58
C VAL A 38 -11.71 -7.77 6.76
N GLU A 39 -11.88 -8.89 7.49
CA GLU A 39 -12.77 -9.00 8.65
C GLU A 39 -12.18 -8.35 9.91
N ILE A 40 -10.85 -8.45 10.08
CA ILE A 40 -10.10 -7.72 11.13
C ILE A 40 -10.19 -6.21 10.90
N ALA A 41 -10.15 -5.75 9.65
CA ALA A 41 -10.34 -4.34 9.31
C ALA A 41 -11.78 -3.85 9.54
N LYS A 42 -12.77 -4.75 9.44
CA LYS A 42 -14.20 -4.44 9.61
C LYS A 42 -14.64 -4.38 11.08
N THR A 43 -13.93 -5.07 11.97
CA THR A 43 -14.17 -4.97 13.42
C THR A 43 -13.54 -3.69 13.95
N GLY A 44 -14.31 -2.59 13.93
CA GLY A 44 -13.90 -1.31 14.47
C GLY A 44 -13.81 -1.35 16.00
N SER A 45 -12.59 -1.33 16.54
CA SER A 45 -12.38 -1.13 17.97
C SER A 45 -12.45 0.36 18.29
N VAL A 46 -13.10 0.73 19.40
CA VAL A 46 -13.15 2.13 19.88
C VAL A 46 -11.73 2.71 20.04
N LYS A 47 -10.76 1.86 20.39
CA LYS A 47 -9.34 2.22 20.48
C LYS A 47 -8.76 2.67 19.13
N ASP A 48 -9.18 2.06 18.03
CA ASP A 48 -8.72 2.42 16.69
C ASP A 48 -9.29 3.79 16.27
N VAL A 49 -10.55 4.07 16.60
CA VAL A 49 -11.18 5.37 16.34
C VAL A 49 -10.46 6.48 17.12
N ILE A 50 -10.10 6.23 18.38
CA ILE A 50 -9.32 7.18 19.20
C ILE A 50 -7.93 7.41 18.60
N LEU A 51 -7.23 6.36 18.18
CA LEU A 51 -5.92 6.47 17.54
C LEU A 51 -5.98 7.20 16.19
N TRP A 52 -7.06 7.02 15.42
CA TRP A 52 -7.32 7.74 14.18
C TRP A 52 -7.59 9.22 14.41
N LEU A 53 -8.42 9.56 15.40
CA LEU A 53 -8.67 10.96 15.77
C LEU A 53 -7.39 11.63 16.28
N LEU A 54 -6.60 10.93 17.11
CA LEU A 54 -5.30 11.42 17.58
C LEU A 54 -4.36 11.69 16.40
N ALA A 55 -4.25 10.75 15.45
CA ALA A 55 -3.41 10.92 14.26
C ALA A 55 -3.87 12.10 13.39
N ALA A 56 -5.18 12.28 13.22
CA ALA A 56 -5.73 13.42 12.48
C ALA A 56 -5.39 14.75 13.16
N VAL A 57 -5.54 14.84 14.49
CA VAL A 57 -5.17 16.03 15.26
C VAL A 57 -3.68 16.33 15.16
N VAL A 58 -2.82 15.31 15.24
CA VAL A 58 -1.36 15.47 15.11
C VAL A 58 -0.98 15.96 13.70
N LEU A 59 -1.61 15.45 12.64
CA LEU A 59 -1.36 15.90 11.27
C LEU A 59 -1.82 17.33 11.03
N ILE A 60 -2.99 17.70 11.54
CA ILE A 60 -3.48 19.09 11.50
C ILE A 60 -2.49 19.98 12.25
N GLY A 61 -2.05 19.57 13.44
CA GLY A 61 -1.01 20.25 14.20
C GLY A 61 0.29 20.44 13.41
N ALA A 62 0.73 19.42 12.66
CA ALA A 62 1.93 19.49 11.82
C ALA A 62 1.82 20.54 10.69
N THR A 63 0.63 20.73 10.11
CA THR A 63 0.43 21.81 9.11
C THR A 63 0.46 23.20 9.76
N LEU A 64 -0.09 23.32 10.97
CA LEU A 64 -0.14 24.58 11.73
C LEU A 64 1.25 24.99 12.26
N VAL A 65 2.18 24.04 12.46
CA VAL A 65 3.59 24.32 12.79
C VAL A 65 4.23 25.28 11.77
N ASN A 66 3.91 25.14 10.47
CA ASN A 66 4.49 26.02 9.46
C ASN A 66 3.97 27.48 9.55
N GLN A 67 2.77 27.69 10.09
CA GLN A 67 2.18 29.03 10.16
C GLN A 67 2.41 29.71 11.52
N TYR A 68 2.32 28.95 12.62
CA TYR A 68 2.24 29.52 13.97
C TYR A 68 3.55 29.39 14.77
N LEU A 69 4.36 28.35 14.55
CA LEU A 69 5.56 28.10 15.36
C LEU A 69 6.63 29.25 15.39
N PRO A 70 6.89 30.01 14.32
CA PRO A 70 7.91 31.06 14.32
C PRO A 70 7.46 32.31 15.09
N GLY A 71 6.16 32.44 15.38
CA GLY A 71 5.61 33.50 16.23
C GLY A 71 5.73 33.23 17.74
N TYR A 72 5.85 31.95 18.14
CA TYR A 72 5.92 31.55 19.56
C TYR A 72 7.32 31.12 20.01
N TRP A 73 8.20 30.71 19.07
CA TRP A 73 9.51 30.15 19.41
C TRP A 73 10.61 30.62 18.43
N GLN A 74 11.52 31.49 18.89
CA GLN A 74 12.60 32.06 18.07
C GLN A 74 13.51 31.02 17.38
N PRO A 75 13.91 29.89 18.02
CA PRO A 75 14.71 28.87 17.34
C PRO A 75 13.94 28.10 16.25
N ALA A 76 12.60 28.15 16.26
CA ALA A 76 11.77 27.58 15.20
C ALA A 76 11.68 28.49 13.95
N ASN A 77 12.38 29.63 13.95
CA ASN A 77 12.52 30.43 12.74
C ASN A 77 13.51 29.82 11.74
N ASP A 78 14.42 28.96 12.22
CA ASP A 78 15.33 28.21 11.36
C ASP A 78 14.56 27.12 10.57
N LEU A 79 14.82 27.06 9.27
CA LEU A 79 14.12 26.19 8.33
C LEU A 79 14.34 24.70 8.68
N TRP A 80 15.55 24.34 9.12
CA TRP A 80 15.89 22.96 9.45
C TRP A 80 15.17 22.44 10.68
N VAL A 81 15.01 23.28 11.71
CA VAL A 81 14.30 22.95 12.95
C VAL A 81 12.82 22.71 12.67
N ARG A 82 12.19 23.53 11.80
CA ARG A 82 10.80 23.32 11.37
C ARG A 82 10.60 22.02 10.64
N ILE A 83 11.46 21.74 9.66
CA ILE A 83 11.39 20.48 8.90
C ILE A 83 11.55 19.30 9.86
N GLY A 84 12.48 19.38 10.80
CA GLY A 84 12.67 18.36 11.83
C GLY A 84 11.42 18.10 12.68
N ILE A 85 10.76 19.15 13.14
CA ILE A 85 9.52 19.04 13.95
C ILE A 85 8.37 18.46 13.13
N ILE A 86 8.18 18.92 11.89
CA ILE A 86 7.13 18.41 11.00
C ILE A 86 7.35 16.93 10.71
N VAL A 87 8.58 16.54 10.37
CA VAL A 87 8.95 15.14 10.12
C VAL A 87 8.73 14.29 11.37
N ALA A 88 9.10 14.79 12.57
CA ALA A 88 8.88 14.07 13.82
C ALA A 88 7.39 13.83 14.11
N LEU A 89 6.54 14.85 13.93
CA LEU A 89 5.08 14.72 14.09
C LEU A 89 4.48 13.77 13.06
N PHE A 90 4.97 13.80 11.82
CA PHE A 90 4.53 12.91 10.76
C PHE A 90 4.88 11.44 11.07
N VAL A 91 6.13 11.19 11.50
CA VAL A 91 6.57 9.86 11.94
C VAL A 91 5.76 9.37 13.14
N PHE A 92 5.47 10.25 14.10
CA PHE A 92 4.63 9.91 15.25
C PHE A 92 3.20 9.54 14.85
N ALA A 93 2.57 10.31 13.94
CA ALA A 93 1.25 9.99 13.39
C ALA A 93 1.25 8.64 12.67
N LEU A 94 2.29 8.36 11.87
CA LEU A 94 2.45 7.06 11.19
C LEU A 94 2.61 5.91 12.18
N LEU A 95 3.34 6.09 13.28
CA LEU A 95 3.49 5.07 14.33
C LEU A 95 2.16 4.80 15.05
N CYS A 96 1.40 5.84 15.39
CA CYS A 96 0.06 5.71 15.96
C CYS A 96 -0.87 4.94 15.02
N LEU A 97 -0.89 5.29 13.73
CA LEU A 97 -1.66 4.57 12.71
C LEU A 97 -1.18 3.12 12.54
N ALA A 98 0.13 2.87 12.55
CA ALA A 98 0.69 1.54 12.40
C ALA A 98 0.43 0.61 13.61
N MET A 99 0.09 1.16 14.78
CA MET A 99 -0.33 0.38 15.95
C MET A 99 -1.82 0.01 15.95
N THR A 100 -2.66 0.68 15.14
CA THR A 100 -4.09 0.34 15.00
C THR A 100 -4.31 -1.07 14.44
N ASN A 101 -5.47 -1.65 14.71
CA ASN A 101 -5.86 -2.97 14.23
C ASN A 101 -5.85 -3.03 12.69
N GLN A 102 -6.31 -1.95 12.04
CA GLN A 102 -6.24 -1.77 10.58
C GLN A 102 -4.78 -1.70 10.09
N GLY A 103 -3.90 -1.02 10.81
CA GLY A 103 -2.47 -0.95 10.49
C GLY A 103 -1.75 -2.29 10.54
N ARG A 104 -2.13 -3.20 11.46
CA ARG A 104 -1.60 -4.57 11.50
C ARG A 104 -2.11 -5.43 10.35
N ALA A 105 -3.40 -5.34 10.03
CA ALA A 105 -3.99 -6.03 8.87
C ALA A 105 -3.31 -5.59 7.56
N PHE A 106 -3.07 -4.29 7.40
CA PHE A 106 -2.37 -3.72 6.23
C PHE A 106 -0.94 -4.25 6.08
N LYS A 107 -0.21 -4.44 7.20
CA LYS A 107 1.14 -5.04 7.16
C LYS A 107 1.16 -6.48 6.65
N THR A 108 0.12 -7.26 6.96
CA THR A 108 -0.01 -8.62 6.42
C THR A 108 -0.30 -8.58 4.92
N LEU A 109 -1.23 -7.71 4.48
CA LEU A 109 -1.54 -7.52 3.05
C LEU A 109 -0.33 -7.05 2.25
N LEU A 110 0.51 -6.18 2.80
CA LEU A 110 1.77 -5.74 2.19
C LEU A 110 2.75 -6.90 1.96
N LYS A 111 2.84 -7.84 2.91
CA LYS A 111 3.70 -9.02 2.77
C LYS A 111 3.20 -9.93 1.65
N ASP A 112 1.88 -10.15 1.59
CA ASP A 112 1.26 -10.96 0.55
C ASP A 112 1.42 -10.30 -0.83
N ALA A 113 1.25 -8.97 -0.91
CA ALA A 113 1.48 -8.19 -2.12
C ALA A 113 2.95 -8.24 -2.58
N ALA A 114 3.92 -8.27 -1.66
CA ALA A 114 5.33 -8.39 -2.01
C ALA A 114 5.69 -9.77 -2.58
N VAL A 115 5.02 -10.84 -2.13
CA VAL A 115 5.16 -12.19 -2.70
C VAL A 115 4.59 -12.23 -4.11
N GLU A 116 3.45 -11.58 -4.35
CA GLU A 116 2.84 -11.49 -5.68
C GLU A 116 3.64 -10.59 -6.63
N LEU A 117 4.22 -9.49 -6.13
CA LEU A 117 5.07 -8.59 -6.91
C LEU A 117 6.31 -9.31 -7.47
N ARG A 118 6.84 -10.30 -6.75
CA ARG A 118 7.96 -11.14 -7.26
C ARG A 118 7.54 -12.03 -8.44
N ARG A 119 6.25 -12.26 -8.63
CA ARG A 119 5.70 -13.01 -9.79
C ARG A 119 5.50 -12.12 -11.00
N VAL A 120 5.54 -10.79 -10.82
CA VAL A 120 5.56 -9.83 -11.93
C VAL A 120 6.93 -9.92 -12.58
N THR A 121 7.03 -10.79 -13.58
CA THR A 121 8.14 -10.82 -14.51
C THR A 121 8.06 -9.54 -15.33
N TRP A 122 8.80 -8.52 -14.92
CA TRP A 122 8.86 -7.28 -15.66
C TRP A 122 9.40 -7.56 -17.06
N PRO A 123 8.82 -6.94 -18.10
CA PRO A 123 9.31 -7.02 -19.46
C PRO A 123 10.79 -6.60 -19.52
N GLY A 124 11.52 -7.15 -20.48
CA GLY A 124 12.96 -6.89 -20.63
C GLY A 124 13.26 -5.40 -20.71
N LYS A 125 14.45 -5.02 -20.22
CA LYS A 125 14.91 -3.62 -20.24
C LYS A 125 14.92 -3.08 -21.67
N ASP A 126 15.26 -3.92 -22.64
CA ASP A 126 15.39 -3.55 -24.04
C ASP A 126 14.03 -3.14 -24.67
N GLU A 127 12.95 -3.84 -24.32
CA GLU A 127 11.59 -3.48 -24.77
C GLU A 127 11.11 -2.18 -24.11
N THR A 128 11.40 -2.01 -22.82
CA THR A 128 11.01 -0.81 -22.06
C THR A 128 11.73 0.44 -22.57
N PHE A 129 13.02 0.32 -22.91
CA PHE A 129 13.79 1.42 -23.48
C PHE A 129 13.33 1.78 -24.88
N GLN A 130 12.92 0.81 -25.70
CA GLN A 130 12.43 1.06 -27.06
C GLN A 130 11.24 2.03 -27.05
N TYR A 131 10.25 1.80 -26.19
CA TYR A 131 9.07 2.66 -26.10
C TYR A 131 9.36 4.01 -25.41
N THR A 132 10.28 4.03 -24.44
CA THR A 132 10.67 5.27 -23.74
C THR A 132 11.38 6.23 -24.68
N TRP A 133 12.33 5.74 -25.49
CA TRP A 133 13.05 6.57 -26.46
C TRP A 133 12.12 7.10 -27.56
N GLN A 134 11.21 6.26 -28.08
CA GLN A 134 10.21 6.69 -29.06
C GLN A 134 9.36 7.84 -28.52
N THR A 135 8.93 7.73 -27.25
CA THR A 135 8.13 8.76 -26.58
C THR A 135 8.94 10.04 -26.35
N ILE A 136 10.21 9.94 -25.95
CA ILE A 136 11.10 11.10 -25.79
C ILE A 136 11.22 11.88 -27.10
N VAL A 137 11.43 11.18 -28.23
CA VAL A 137 11.49 11.81 -29.55
C VAL A 137 10.17 12.50 -29.89
N MET A 138 9.04 11.81 -29.66
CA MET A 138 7.71 12.39 -29.91
C MET A 138 7.46 13.66 -29.10
N ILE A 139 7.76 13.66 -27.80
CA ILE A 139 7.57 14.84 -26.93
C ILE A 139 8.54 15.96 -27.30
N ALA A 140 9.78 15.63 -27.68
CA ALA A 140 10.74 16.62 -28.15
C ALA A 140 10.26 17.34 -29.43
N VAL A 141 9.69 16.59 -30.38
CA VAL A 141 9.11 17.16 -31.61
C VAL A 141 7.92 18.06 -31.28
N VAL A 142 6.99 17.60 -30.45
CA VAL A 142 5.81 18.39 -30.05
C VAL A 142 6.23 19.65 -29.28
N GLY A 143 7.15 19.52 -28.33
CA GLY A 143 7.68 20.65 -27.57
C GLY A 143 8.39 21.68 -28.46
N LEU A 144 9.14 21.22 -29.47
CA LEU A 144 9.79 22.09 -30.44
C LEU A 144 8.76 22.81 -31.33
N LEU A 145 7.70 22.13 -31.76
CA LEU A 145 6.61 22.76 -32.52
C LEU A 145 5.87 23.82 -31.70
N VAL A 146 5.52 23.51 -30.45
CA VAL A 146 4.88 24.46 -29.54
C VAL A 146 5.79 25.66 -29.29
N TRP A 147 7.08 25.43 -29.00
CA TRP A 147 8.06 26.50 -28.83
C TRP A 147 8.13 27.41 -30.07
N LEU A 148 8.17 26.85 -31.27
CA LEU A 148 8.18 27.63 -32.50
C LEU A 148 6.90 28.47 -32.65
N LEU A 149 5.74 27.87 -32.37
CA LEU A 149 4.45 28.54 -32.41
C LEU A 149 4.35 29.67 -31.38
N ASP A 150 4.84 29.46 -30.16
CA ASP A 150 4.87 30.46 -29.10
C ASP A 150 5.72 31.68 -29.53
N ASN A 151 6.89 31.43 -30.11
CA ASN A 151 7.74 32.51 -30.65
C ASN A 151 7.05 33.23 -31.82
N PHE A 152 6.38 32.49 -32.71
CA PHE A 152 5.64 33.05 -33.85
C PHE A 152 4.48 33.94 -33.39
N PHE A 153 3.68 33.48 -32.42
CA PHE A 153 2.58 34.28 -31.87
C PHE A 153 3.07 35.48 -31.09
N ASN A 154 4.16 35.36 -30.32
CA ASN A 154 4.76 36.48 -29.61
C ASN A 154 5.19 37.58 -30.59
N TRP A 155 5.88 37.20 -31.66
CA TRP A 155 6.24 38.11 -32.74
C TRP A 155 5.00 38.74 -33.41
N PHE A 156 3.99 37.94 -33.73
CA PHE A 156 2.77 38.41 -34.38
C PHE A 156 2.00 39.41 -33.51
N VAL A 157 1.80 39.11 -32.23
CA VAL A 157 1.13 40.03 -31.28
C VAL A 157 1.95 41.31 -31.09
N GLY A 158 3.28 41.22 -31.08
CA GLY A 158 4.17 42.39 -31.02
C GLY A 158 3.95 43.39 -32.17
N ILE A 159 3.54 42.93 -33.36
CA ILE A 159 3.20 43.80 -34.51
C ILE A 159 1.85 44.50 -34.30
N PHE A 160 0.92 43.90 -33.57
CA PHE A 160 -0.42 44.47 -33.34
C PHE A 160 -0.48 45.41 -32.15
N ILE A 161 0.34 45.17 -31.13
CA ILE A 161 0.34 45.93 -29.87
C ILE A 161 1.44 47.01 -29.83
N GLY A 162 2.43 46.94 -30.73
CA GLY A 162 3.34 48.04 -31.05
C GLY A 162 2.80 48.88 -32.20
#